data_AF-A0A1I7L3Z3-F1
#
_entry.id   AF-A0A1I7L3Z3-F1
#
_cell.length_a   1.000
_cell.length_b   1.000
_cell.length_c   1.000
_cell.angle_alpha   90.00
_cell.angle_beta   90.00
_cell.angle_gamma   90.00
#
_symmetry.space_group_name_H-M   'P 1'
#
loop_
_entity.id
_entity.type
_entity.pdbx_description
1 polymer ?
#
loop_
_entity_poly.entity_id
_entity_poly.type
_entity_poly.pdbx_seq_one_letter_code
_entity_poly.pdbx_strand_id
1 'polypeptide(L)'
;ERSIRPFTIGRKNWEFMNTIRGAKASAVIYSVVETARLNNLSSYYYVDHLLTELPKLRDENGNIDTASLDQLLPWSETLPDNCRKPRRK
;
A
#
# COMPACT_ATOMS: atom_id res chain seq x y z
N GLU A 1 -13.08 -12.88 -6.25
CA GLU A 1 -14.10 -11.98 -6.83
C GLU A 1 -14.73 -10.97 -5.85
N ARG A 2 -14.53 -11.06 -4.52
CA ARG A 2 -15.16 -10.12 -3.55
C ARG A 2 -14.40 -8.80 -3.31
N SER A 3 -13.11 -8.72 -3.66
CA SER A 3 -12.26 -7.53 -3.43
C SER A 3 -12.57 -6.32 -4.31
N ILE A 4 -13.09 -6.55 -5.52
CA ILE A 4 -13.38 -5.46 -6.48
C ILE A 4 -14.73 -4.77 -6.19
N ARG A 5 -15.61 -5.40 -5.41
CA ARG A 5 -16.97 -4.87 -5.11
C ARG A 5 -16.98 -3.50 -4.42
N PRO A 6 -16.15 -3.20 -3.40
CA PRO A 6 -16.09 -1.85 -2.82
C PRO A 6 -15.53 -0.79 -3.79
N PHE A 7 -14.70 -1.19 -4.77
CA PHE A 7 -14.20 -0.29 -5.81
C PHE A 7 -15.30 0.10 -6.82
N THR A 8 -16.18 -0.84 -7.16
CA THR A 8 -17.25 -0.63 -8.15
C THR A 8 -18.54 -0.01 -7.59
N ILE A 9 -18.77 -0.05 -6.27
CA ILE A 9 -20.00 0.45 -5.64
C ILE A 9 -19.98 1.97 -5.40
N GLY A 10 -18.80 2.61 -5.46
CA GLY A 10 -18.64 4.04 -5.24
C GLY A 10 -18.92 4.90 -6.47
N ARG A 11 -20.17 4.97 -6.96
CA ARG A 11 -20.57 5.88 -8.06
C ARG A 11 -20.20 7.35 -7.78
N LYS A 12 -20.08 7.72 -6.50
CA LYS A 12 -19.68 9.05 -6.00
C LYS A 12 -18.15 9.21 -5.80
N ASN A 13 -17.40 8.11 -5.75
CA ASN A 13 -15.94 8.09 -5.60
C ASN A 13 -15.23 8.15 -6.97
N TRP A 14 -15.92 7.77 -8.05
CA TRP A 14 -15.43 7.85 -9.43
C TRP A 14 -15.26 9.27 -9.95
N GLU A 15 -15.92 10.25 -9.33
CA GLU A 15 -15.76 11.69 -9.65
C GLU A 15 -14.30 12.14 -9.47
N PHE A 16 -13.54 11.51 -8.55
CA PHE A 16 -12.10 11.75 -8.35
C PHE A 16 -11.20 10.93 -9.28
N MET A 17 -11.74 9.90 -9.95
CA MET A 17 -11.02 9.07 -10.92
C MET A 17 -11.33 9.48 -12.37
N ASN A 18 -11.67 10.74 -12.62
CA ASN A 18 -11.98 11.26 -13.96
C ASN A 18 -10.76 11.25 -14.93
N THR A 19 -9.59 10.79 -14.47
CA THR A 19 -8.40 10.65 -15.31
C THR A 19 -7.84 9.23 -15.24
N ILE A 20 -7.34 8.73 -16.37
CA ILE A 20 -6.67 7.41 -16.46
C ILE A 20 -5.52 7.28 -15.45
N ARG A 21 -4.82 8.39 -15.18
CA ARG A 21 -3.75 8.45 -14.18
C ARG A 21 -4.29 8.28 -12.75
N GLY A 22 -5.39 8.93 -12.41
CA GLY A 22 -6.05 8.79 -11.11
C GLY A 22 -6.61 7.38 -10.86
N ALA A 23 -7.19 6.77 -11.89
CA ALA A 23 -7.65 5.38 -11.84
C ALA A 23 -6.47 4.41 -11.60
N LYS A 24 -5.35 4.60 -12.31
CA LYS A 24 -4.13 3.80 -12.12
C LYS A 24 -3.56 3.94 -10.71
N ALA A 25 -3.40 5.17 -10.21
CA ALA A 25 -2.90 5.41 -8.85
C ALA A 25 -3.80 4.77 -7.79
N SER A 26 -5.13 4.87 -7.96
CA SER A 26 -6.09 4.26 -7.05
C SER A 26 -6.01 2.73 -7.08
N ALA A 27 -5.85 2.12 -8.25
CA ALA A 27 -5.68 0.67 -8.38
C ALA A 27 -4.40 0.18 -7.69
N VAL A 28 -3.31 0.95 -7.78
CA VAL A 28 -2.05 0.64 -7.08
C VAL A 28 -2.24 0.68 -5.57
N ILE A 29 -2.84 1.75 -5.02
CA ILE A 29 -3.08 1.85 -3.57
C ILE A 29 -3.97 0.71 -3.08
N TYR A 30 -5.04 0.37 -3.82
CA TYR A 30 -5.90 -0.76 -3.47
C TYR A 30 -5.13 -2.08 -3.45
N SER A 31 -4.26 -2.31 -4.43
CA SER A 31 -3.43 -3.51 -4.51
C SER A 31 -2.50 -3.61 -3.29
N VAL A 32 -1.83 -2.51 -2.91
CA VAL A 32 -0.97 -2.46 -1.72
C VAL A 32 -1.75 -2.75 -0.44
N VAL A 33 -2.92 -2.12 -0.29
CA VAL A 33 -3.80 -2.32 0.87
C VAL A 33 -4.29 -3.77 0.98
N GLU A 34 -4.61 -4.39 -0.16
CA GLU A 34 -5.00 -5.80 -0.22
C GLU A 34 -3.86 -6.73 0.17
N THR A 35 -2.66 -6.51 -0.39
CA THR A 35 -1.46 -7.26 -0.02
C THR A 35 -1.16 -7.12 1.48
N ALA A 36 -1.27 -5.91 2.05
CA ALA A 36 -1.09 -5.68 3.48
C ALA A 36 -2.12 -6.44 4.32
N ARG A 37 -3.38 -6.48 3.88
CA ARG A 37 -4.44 -7.26 4.55
C ARG A 37 -4.15 -8.76 4.54
N LEU A 38 -3.68 -9.29 3.42
CA LEU A 38 -3.34 -10.71 3.27
C LEU A 38 -2.16 -11.10 4.17
N ASN A 39 -1.23 -10.18 4.41
CA ASN A 39 -0.07 -10.38 5.30
C ASN A 39 -0.37 -10.07 6.78
N ASN A 40 -1.65 -9.96 7.19
CA ASN A 40 -2.06 -9.62 8.56
C ASN A 40 -1.51 -8.28 9.09
N LEU A 41 -1.16 -7.35 8.20
CA LEU A 41 -0.72 -6.02 8.57
C LEU A 41 -1.92 -5.06 8.72
N SER A 42 -1.71 -4.01 9.50
CA SER A 42 -2.61 -2.86 9.58
C SER A 42 -2.40 -2.01 8.34
N SER A 43 -3.40 -1.99 7.45
CA SER A 43 -3.29 -1.33 6.14
C SER A 43 -2.94 0.16 6.24
N TYR A 44 -3.41 0.85 7.29
CA TYR A 44 -3.15 2.27 7.47
C TYR A 44 -1.67 2.53 7.82
N TYR A 45 -1.18 1.93 8.90
CA TYR A 45 0.20 2.10 9.36
C TYR A 45 1.22 1.57 8.34
N TYR A 46 0.89 0.49 7.64
CA TYR A 46 1.77 -0.03 6.59
C TYR A 46 1.92 0.95 5.42
N VAL A 47 0.82 1.54 4.93
CA VAL A 47 0.87 2.53 3.84
C VAL A 47 1.57 3.81 4.29
N ASP A 48 1.33 4.27 5.51
CA ASP A 48 2.01 5.43 6.09
C ASP A 48 3.53 5.22 6.19
N HIS A 49 3.95 4.06 6.71
CA HIS A 49 5.35 3.68 6.79
C HIS A 49 5.99 3.57 5.40
N LEU A 50 5.32 2.90 4.46
CA LEU A 50 5.81 2.73 3.10
C LEU A 50 5.97 4.07 2.37
N LEU A 51 5.03 4.99 2.50
CA LEU A 51 5.12 6.34 1.91
C LEU A 51 6.18 7.21 2.59
N THR A 52 6.54 6.93 3.85
CA THR A 52 7.58 7.63 4.60
C THR A 52 8.98 7.11 4.26
N GLU A 53 9.15 5.80 4.08
CA GLU A 53 10.45 5.18 3.81
C GLU A 53 10.84 5.20 2.33
N LEU A 54 9.87 5.04 1.40
CA LEU A 54 10.13 5.09 -0.04
C LEU A 54 10.91 6.33 -0.52
N PRO A 55 10.59 7.58 -0.11
CA PRO A 55 11.36 8.74 -0.53
C PRO A 55 12.77 8.77 0.06
N LYS A 56 13.04 8.09 1.18
CA LYS A 56 14.39 8.00 1.77
C LYS A 56 15.29 7.04 0.99
N LEU A 57 14.70 6.01 0.40
CA LEU A 57 15.40 5.02 -0.41
C LEU A 57 15.59 5.44 -1.88
N ARG A 58 14.99 6.56 -2.27
CA ARG A 58 15.11 7.09 -3.61
C ARG A 58 16.42 7.85 -3.75
N ASP A 59 17.28 7.36 -4.64
CA ASP A 59 18.53 8.02 -4.98
C ASP A 59 18.30 9.30 -5.82
N GLU A 60 19.33 10.13 -6.00
CA GLU A 60 19.23 11.42 -6.73
C GLU A 60 18.72 11.23 -8.18
N ASN A 61 19.00 10.07 -8.76
CA ASN A 61 18.56 9.69 -10.12
C ASN A 61 17.15 9.06 -10.16
N GLY A 62 16.47 8.96 -9.03
CA GLY A 62 15.16 8.33 -8.92
C GLY A 62 15.16 6.81 -9.01
N ASN A 63 16.33 6.18 -8.93
CA ASN A 63 16.44 4.73 -8.82
C ASN A 63 16.19 4.31 -7.36
N ILE A 64 15.57 3.15 -7.18
CA ILE A 64 15.32 2.54 -5.87
C ILE A 64 16.09 1.24 -5.84
N ASP A 65 16.98 1.08 -4.85
CA ASP A 65 17.73 -0.15 -4.70
C ASP A 65 16.78 -1.30 -4.31
N THR A 66 16.86 -2.41 -5.04
CA THR A 66 15.95 -3.54 -4.88
C THR A 66 16.18 -4.28 -3.56
N ALA A 67 17.41 -4.28 -3.04
CA ALA A 67 17.72 -4.92 -1.75
C ALA A 67 17.12 -4.14 -0.59
N SER A 68 17.16 -2.80 -0.64
CA SER A 68 16.51 -1.95 0.36
C SER A 68 14.98 -2.02 0.29
N LEU A 69 14.42 -2.27 -0.89
CA LEU A 69 12.98 -2.43 -1.08
C LEU A 69 12.44 -3.71 -0.42
N ASP A 70 13.21 -4.80 -0.42
CA ASP A 70 12.81 -6.08 0.17
C ASP A 70 12.41 -5.93 1.66
N GLN A 71 13.11 -5.06 2.38
CA GLN A 71 12.85 -4.77 3.79
C GLN A 71 11.49 -4.08 4.04
N LEU A 72 10.94 -3.41 3.03
CA LEU A 72 9.64 -2.73 3.10
C LEU A 72 8.48 -3.62 2.65
N LEU A 73 8.77 -4.80 2.10
CA LEU A 73 7.76 -5.71 1.61
C LEU A 73 6.92 -6.28 2.76
N PRO A 74 5.65 -6.61 2.52
CA PRO A 74 4.72 -6.93 3.59
C PRO A 74 5.00 -8.26 4.29
N TRP A 75 5.92 -9.07 3.76
CA TRP A 75 6.45 -10.29 4.37
C TRP A 75 7.79 -10.08 5.09
N SER A 76 8.34 -8.86 5.08
CA SER A 76 9.61 -8.57 5.75
C SER A 76 9.48 -8.59 7.27
N GLU A 77 10.48 -9.18 7.93
CA GLU A 77 10.57 -9.25 9.38
C GLU A 77 10.96 -7.91 10.03
N THR A 78 11.54 -6.98 9.26
CA THR A 78 12.03 -5.67 9.73
C THR A 78 10.92 -4.63 9.91
N LEU A 79 9.67 -4.96 9.58
CA LEU A 79 8.55 -4.04 9.71
C LEU A 79 8.25 -3.72 11.19
N PRO A 80 7.97 -2.44 11.51
CA PRO A 80 7.72 -2.02 12.88
C PRO A 80 6.43 -2.65 13.44
N ASP A 81 6.41 -2.90 14.75
CA ASP A 81 5.31 -3.61 15.43
C ASP A 81 3.96 -2.88 15.34
N ASN A 82 3.97 -1.56 15.11
CA ASN A 82 2.76 -0.76 14.84
C ASN A 82 2.06 -1.16 13.52
N CYS A 83 2.80 -1.71 12.56
CA CYS A 83 2.27 -2.19 11.29
C CYS A 83 1.63 -3.58 11.42
N ARG A 84 1.96 -4.34 12.47
CA ARG A 84 1.35 -5.65 12.73
C ARG A 84 -0.02 -5.44 13.36
N LYS A 85 -1.06 -6.11 12.85
CA LYS A 85 -2.37 -6.01 13.51
C LYS A 85 -2.27 -6.58 14.92
N PRO A 86 -2.75 -5.88 15.95
CA PRO A 86 -2.91 -6.49 17.25
C PRO A 86 -3.89 -7.65 17.09
N ARG A 87 -3.47 -8.84 17.48
CA ARG A 87 -4.32 -10.03 17.52
C ARG A 87 -5.48 -9.67 18.44
N ARG A 88 -6.69 -9.51 17.89
CA ARG A 88 -7.88 -9.28 18.73
C ARG A 88 -8.01 -10.49 19.66
N LYS A 89 -7.99 -10.23 20.97
CA LYS A 89 -8.29 -11.21 22.00
C LYS A 89 -9.76 -11.61 21.93
#